data_AF-A0A437RRX6-F1
#
_entry.id   AF-A0A437RRX6-F1
#
_cell.length_a   1.000
_cell.length_b   1.000
_cell.length_c   1.000
_cell.angle_alpha   90.00
_cell.angle_beta   90.00
_cell.angle_gamma   90.00
#
_symmetry.space_group_name_H-M   'P 1'
#
loop_
_entity.id
_entity.type
_entity.pdbx_description
1 polymer ?
#
loop_
_entity_poly.entity_id
_entity_poly.type
_entity_poly.pdbx_seq_one_letter_code
_entity_poly.pdbx_strand_id
1 'polypeptide(L)'
;MHAFRPWARAASFLATGLLGFGLASAQAPATAPVAPTAASAPAALSAEERRYIEGLIDDWPGMVISLPAQLPLDADMAARAKTLTAEMELLMKAAGRRWLQEIRAAHPQASAPVTLLHLMARMNDELVAWLVSSPGAEREATEWRLAQHPGYCRLRSKLHEDGWALLADRLLFLMPLQGSERDAAIAAERQRWQRWLSGSLPATSSPMPSPQLQAFQAAERQRADEPVGTRAMTPWLSRQVLGERPPVPYGGLMVECALMQWWLANEVPRAGLSPEAAMRLFRFGTLPANENLLLMAGEVRQRARRAAAEDYPPIAQRFEVTGATEVAVVIDAAGRVRDVQIIRRTLQMPGLRPGHVPLALEQTMDRATFARVRAMRHAKPDASKLRQGVVSRQLELLWNLD
;
A
#
# COMPACT_ATOMS: atom_id res chain seq x y z
N MET A 1 28.70 33.18 21.95
CA MET A 1 29.71 34.10 21.38
C MET A 1 30.57 33.32 20.40
N HIS A 2 30.33 33.49 19.10
CA HIS A 2 31.32 33.60 18.03
C HIS A 2 30.52 33.74 16.75
N ALA A 3 30.34 35.00 16.37
CA ALA A 3 29.84 35.42 15.08
C ALA A 3 31.07 35.57 14.16
N PHE A 4 30.97 35.18 12.90
CA PHE A 4 31.57 35.99 11.83
C PHE A 4 30.70 35.92 10.56
N ARG A 5 30.60 37.09 9.95
CA ARG A 5 29.61 37.59 9.00
C ARG A 5 30.09 37.42 7.53
N PRO A 6 29.36 37.93 6.51
CA PRO A 6 29.15 37.30 5.21
C PRO A 6 29.92 37.99 4.07
N TRP A 7 29.76 37.49 2.85
CA TRP A 7 30.02 38.25 1.63
C TRP A 7 28.74 38.38 0.79
N ALA A 8 28.58 39.56 0.21
CA ALA A 8 27.38 40.09 -0.40
C ALA A 8 27.69 40.62 -1.80
N ARG A 9 26.69 40.54 -2.71
CA ARG A 9 26.41 41.44 -3.87
C ARG A 9 27.51 41.51 -4.95
N ALA A 10 27.31 41.80 -6.24
CA ALA A 10 26.26 42.21 -7.17
C ALA A 10 26.74 41.65 -8.56
N ALA A 11 26.12 41.76 -9.73
CA ALA A 11 25.27 42.79 -10.31
C ALA A 11 24.60 42.24 -11.59
N SER A 12 23.45 42.83 -11.92
CA SER A 12 22.78 42.75 -13.22
C SER A 12 23.53 43.55 -14.27
N PHE A 13 23.52 43.10 -15.54
CA PHE A 13 23.44 43.98 -16.70
C PHE A 13 22.69 43.29 -17.85
N LEU A 14 21.67 43.99 -18.36
CA LEU A 14 20.99 43.80 -19.63
C LEU A 14 21.93 44.10 -20.79
N ALA A 15 21.79 43.42 -21.94
CA ALA A 15 21.68 44.08 -23.24
C ALA A 15 21.34 43.10 -24.38
N THR A 16 20.41 43.57 -25.19
CA THR A 16 19.81 43.08 -26.42
C THR A 16 20.82 43.02 -27.59
N GLY A 17 20.62 42.10 -28.55
CA GLY A 17 21.31 42.13 -29.84
C GLY A 17 20.73 41.13 -30.85
N LEU A 18 19.94 41.65 -31.79
CA LEU A 18 19.44 40.99 -33.01
C LEU A 18 20.47 41.04 -34.15
N LEU A 19 20.20 40.28 -35.23
CA LEU A 19 20.89 40.12 -36.54
C LEU A 19 21.82 38.89 -36.54
N GLY A 20 21.80 37.96 -37.49
CA GLY A 20 21.29 37.93 -38.86
C GLY A 20 22.39 37.36 -39.76
N PHE A 21 22.01 36.48 -40.70
CA PHE A 21 22.80 35.87 -41.80
C PHE A 21 23.60 34.57 -41.55
N GLY A 22 23.42 33.65 -42.50
CA GLY A 22 24.43 32.64 -42.85
C GLY A 22 23.91 31.22 -43.08
N LEU A 23 23.16 30.98 -44.16
CA LEU A 23 23.00 29.63 -44.69
C LEU A 23 24.36 29.15 -45.22
N ALA A 24 25.04 28.31 -44.45
CA ALA A 24 26.18 27.54 -44.89
C ALA A 24 25.83 26.05 -44.79
N SER A 25 25.75 25.40 -45.95
CA SER A 25 25.52 23.97 -46.13
C SER A 25 26.73 23.19 -45.61
N ALA A 26 26.73 22.81 -44.33
CA ALA A 26 27.70 21.89 -43.77
C ALA A 26 27.27 20.45 -44.13
N GLN A 27 28.09 19.78 -44.95
CA GLN A 27 27.99 18.34 -45.18
C GLN A 27 28.15 17.61 -43.84
N ALA A 28 27.12 16.88 -43.45
CA ALA A 28 27.17 16.01 -42.28
C ALA A 28 28.26 14.94 -42.50
N PRO A 29 29.21 14.75 -41.56
CA PRO A 29 30.10 13.59 -41.63
C PRO A 29 29.24 12.33 -41.49
N ALA A 30 29.47 11.37 -42.38
CA ALA A 30 28.85 10.06 -42.32
C ALA A 30 29.13 9.45 -40.94
N THR A 31 28.09 9.36 -40.12
CA THR A 31 28.12 8.65 -38.84
C THR A 31 28.30 7.17 -39.15
N ALA A 32 29.49 6.65 -38.84
CA ALA A 32 29.72 5.22 -38.81
C ALA A 32 28.67 4.57 -37.90
N PRO A 33 28.09 3.41 -38.27
CA PRO A 33 27.14 2.71 -37.43
C PRO A 33 27.83 2.36 -36.11
N VAL A 34 27.33 2.93 -35.02
CA VAL A 34 27.71 2.53 -33.66
C VAL A 34 27.33 1.06 -33.54
N ALA A 35 28.34 0.19 -33.49
CA ALA A 35 28.14 -1.22 -33.22
C ALA A 35 27.33 -1.36 -31.93
N PRO A 36 26.30 -2.23 -31.87
CA PRO A 36 25.54 -2.43 -30.65
C PRO A 36 26.51 -2.84 -29.55
N THR A 37 26.66 -1.99 -28.54
CA THR A 37 27.42 -2.29 -27.33
C THR A 37 26.88 -3.61 -26.80
N ALA A 38 27.70 -4.65 -26.83
CA ALA A 38 27.33 -5.97 -26.35
C ALA A 38 26.77 -5.81 -24.94
N ALA A 39 25.49 -6.17 -24.75
CA ALA A 39 24.86 -6.15 -23.45
C ALA A 39 25.71 -7.04 -22.52
N SER A 40 26.40 -6.43 -21.56
CA SER A 40 27.21 -7.15 -20.59
C SER A 40 26.35 -8.22 -19.93
N ALA A 41 26.82 -9.47 -19.96
CA ALA A 41 26.14 -10.57 -19.28
C ALA A 41 25.86 -10.18 -17.82
N PRO A 42 24.70 -10.58 -17.25
CA PRO A 42 24.36 -10.23 -15.88
C PRO A 42 25.49 -10.64 -14.93
N ALA A 43 25.84 -9.77 -13.98
CA ALA A 43 26.81 -10.14 -12.96
C ALA A 43 26.32 -11.43 -12.26
N ALA A 44 27.19 -12.44 -12.23
CA ALA A 44 26.88 -13.69 -11.57
C ALA A 44 26.86 -13.46 -10.05
N LEU A 45 25.76 -13.86 -9.40
CA LEU A 45 25.71 -13.91 -7.94
C LEU A 45 26.75 -14.93 -7.43
N SER A 46 27.47 -14.56 -6.37
CA SER A 46 28.31 -15.51 -5.64
C SER A 46 27.44 -16.65 -5.07
N ALA A 47 28.09 -17.76 -4.71
CA ALA A 47 27.39 -18.91 -4.13
C ALA A 47 26.69 -18.55 -2.79
N GLU A 48 27.29 -17.66 -2.01
CA GLU A 48 26.74 -17.19 -0.73
C GLU A 48 25.51 -16.30 -0.95
N GLU A 49 25.60 -15.30 -1.84
CA GLU A 49 24.47 -14.42 -2.18
C GLU A 49 23.29 -15.23 -2.75
N ARG A 50 23.57 -16.22 -3.60
CA ARG A 50 22.55 -17.12 -4.12
C ARG A 50 21.88 -17.89 -3.00
N ARG A 51 22.66 -18.52 -2.11
CA ARG A 51 22.14 -19.29 -0.97
C ARG A 51 21.26 -18.42 -0.07
N TYR A 52 21.66 -17.17 0.18
CA TYR A 52 20.88 -16.25 0.99
C TYR A 52 19.54 -15.88 0.34
N ILE A 53 19.53 -15.52 -0.95
CA ILE A 53 18.30 -15.19 -1.68
C ILE A 53 17.38 -16.41 -1.81
N GLU A 54 17.92 -17.58 -2.11
CA GLU A 54 17.16 -18.83 -2.20
C GLU A 54 16.60 -19.23 -0.83
N GLY A 55 17.36 -19.04 0.25
CA GLY A 55 16.88 -19.22 1.63
C GLY A 55 15.66 -18.35 1.93
N LEU A 56 15.68 -17.07 1.55
CA LEU A 56 14.50 -16.21 1.69
C LEU A 56 13.29 -16.77 0.93
N ILE A 57 13.48 -17.23 -0.32
CA ILE A 57 12.40 -17.81 -1.13
C ILE A 57 11.82 -19.06 -0.46
N ASP A 58 12.67 -19.90 0.12
CA ASP A 58 12.27 -21.16 0.76
C ASP A 58 11.62 -20.94 2.13
N ASP A 59 12.06 -19.93 2.90
CA ASP A 59 11.52 -19.63 4.23
C ASP A 59 10.26 -18.76 4.18
N TRP A 60 10.09 -17.94 3.13
CA TRP A 60 9.01 -16.98 3.03
C TRP A 60 7.61 -17.55 3.23
N PRO A 61 7.21 -18.68 2.61
CA PRO A 61 5.89 -19.25 2.83
C PRO A 61 5.64 -19.56 4.32
N GLY A 62 6.63 -20.12 5.02
CA GLY A 62 6.54 -20.40 6.46
C GLY A 62 6.31 -19.13 7.30
N MET A 63 6.76 -17.97 6.81
CA MET A 63 6.55 -16.68 7.48
C MET A 63 5.17 -16.08 7.26
N VAL A 64 4.53 -16.29 6.09
CA VAL A 64 3.33 -15.53 5.69
C VAL A 64 2.04 -16.36 5.55
N ILE A 65 2.12 -17.69 5.40
CA ILE A 65 0.96 -18.57 5.26
C ILE A 65 0.90 -19.66 6.34
N SER A 66 1.66 -19.49 7.43
CA SER A 66 1.60 -20.42 8.56
C SER A 66 0.20 -20.50 9.17
N LEU A 67 -0.13 -21.68 9.73
CA LEU A 67 -1.38 -21.95 10.42
C LEU A 67 -1.14 -21.86 11.94
N PRO A 68 -1.64 -20.81 12.62
CA PRO A 68 -1.49 -20.69 14.07
C PRO A 68 -2.26 -21.78 14.78
N ALA A 69 -1.68 -22.36 15.83
CA ALA A 69 -2.31 -23.41 16.63
C ALA A 69 -3.59 -22.93 17.34
N GLN A 70 -3.72 -21.63 17.56
CA GLN A 70 -4.88 -20.99 18.17
C GLN A 70 -6.10 -20.86 17.23
N LEU A 71 -6.00 -21.24 15.95
CA LEU A 71 -7.16 -21.31 15.06
C LEU A 71 -8.14 -22.39 15.56
N PRO A 72 -9.42 -22.05 15.84
CA PRO A 72 -10.38 -23.04 16.32
C PRO A 72 -10.93 -23.90 15.17
N LEU A 73 -10.07 -24.65 14.48
CA LEU A 73 -10.46 -25.53 13.37
C LEU A 73 -10.99 -26.86 13.89
N ASP A 74 -12.11 -27.31 13.31
CA ASP A 74 -12.50 -28.72 13.42
C ASP A 74 -11.50 -29.64 12.69
N ALA A 75 -11.51 -30.95 12.96
CA ALA A 75 -10.51 -31.87 12.44
C ALA A 75 -10.49 -31.94 10.89
N ASP A 76 -11.66 -31.83 10.25
CA ASP A 76 -11.78 -31.79 8.79
C ASP A 76 -11.15 -30.52 8.21
N MET A 77 -11.49 -29.37 8.79
CA MET A 77 -10.96 -28.08 8.37
C MET A 77 -9.45 -27.96 8.64
N ALA A 78 -8.95 -28.53 9.74
CA ALA A 78 -7.52 -28.60 10.02
C ALA A 78 -6.76 -29.43 8.97
N ALA A 79 -7.28 -30.60 8.60
CA ALA A 79 -6.69 -31.42 7.55
C ALA A 79 -6.67 -30.71 6.18
N ARG A 80 -7.79 -30.07 5.82
CA ARG A 80 -7.92 -29.29 4.58
C ARG A 80 -7.01 -28.07 4.54
N ALA A 81 -6.92 -27.34 5.66
CA ALA A 81 -6.02 -26.19 5.79
C ALA A 81 -4.56 -26.62 5.64
N LYS A 82 -4.15 -27.75 6.22
CA LYS A 82 -2.80 -28.31 6.07
C LYS A 82 -2.49 -28.63 4.60
N THR A 83 -3.41 -29.30 3.90
CA THR A 83 -3.26 -29.59 2.47
C THR A 83 -3.16 -28.32 1.64
N LEU A 84 -4.05 -27.35 1.86
CA LEU A 84 -4.02 -26.08 1.15
C LEU A 84 -2.71 -25.31 1.40
N THR A 85 -2.21 -25.30 2.64
CA THR A 85 -0.94 -24.65 3.00
C THR A 85 0.24 -25.29 2.27
N ALA A 86 0.30 -26.62 2.24
CA ALA A 86 1.38 -27.34 1.54
C ALA A 86 1.34 -27.11 0.02
N GLU A 87 0.14 -27.11 -0.58
CA GLU A 87 -0.05 -26.74 -2.00
C GLU A 87 0.46 -25.31 -2.25
N MET A 88 0.07 -24.35 -1.41
CA MET A 88 0.47 -22.95 -1.54
C MET A 88 1.97 -22.75 -1.37
N GLU A 89 2.60 -23.42 -0.42
CA GLU A 89 4.04 -23.32 -0.16
C GLU A 89 4.87 -23.66 -1.41
N LEU A 90 4.55 -24.79 -2.05
CA LEU A 90 5.23 -25.21 -3.29
C LEU A 90 5.10 -24.14 -4.38
N LEU A 91 3.91 -23.57 -4.51
CA LEU A 91 3.59 -22.60 -5.53
C LEU A 91 4.27 -21.25 -5.27
N MET A 92 4.31 -20.79 -4.02
CA MET A 92 5.00 -19.56 -3.62
C MET A 92 6.51 -19.67 -3.85
N LYS A 93 7.13 -20.82 -3.54
CA LYS A 93 8.55 -21.06 -3.83
C LYS A 93 8.85 -21.03 -5.32
N ALA A 94 8.00 -21.66 -6.13
CA ALA A 94 8.14 -21.63 -7.58
C ALA A 94 8.00 -20.20 -8.13
N ALA A 95 7.03 -19.43 -7.63
CA ALA A 95 6.84 -18.03 -8.00
C ALA A 95 8.04 -17.16 -7.62
N GLY A 96 8.57 -17.29 -6.40
CA GLY A 96 9.75 -16.55 -5.95
C GLY A 96 10.97 -16.79 -6.82
N ARG A 97 11.24 -18.05 -7.21
CA ARG A 97 12.34 -18.38 -8.13
C ARG A 97 12.14 -17.76 -9.52
N ARG A 98 10.91 -17.79 -10.05
CA ARG A 98 10.59 -17.14 -11.33
C ARG A 98 10.78 -15.63 -11.26
N TRP A 99 10.27 -14.97 -10.21
CA TRP A 99 10.43 -13.52 -10.05
C TRP A 99 11.89 -13.11 -9.89
N LEU A 100 12.71 -13.90 -9.21
CA LEU A 100 14.16 -13.66 -9.15
C LEU A 100 14.78 -13.64 -10.55
N GLN A 101 14.39 -14.56 -11.44
CA GLN A 101 14.85 -14.58 -12.83
C GLN A 101 14.38 -13.33 -13.60
N GLU A 102 13.09 -12.96 -13.46
CA GLU A 102 12.52 -11.76 -14.08
C GLU A 102 13.26 -10.48 -13.64
N ILE A 103 13.51 -10.34 -12.33
CA ILE A 103 14.20 -9.19 -11.74
C ILE A 103 15.64 -9.10 -12.23
N ARG A 104 16.37 -10.22 -12.27
CA ARG A 104 17.76 -10.24 -12.76
C ARG A 104 17.83 -9.96 -14.26
N ALA A 105 16.82 -10.36 -15.04
CA ALA A 105 16.74 -10.03 -16.45
C ALA A 105 16.45 -8.54 -16.68
N ALA A 106 15.56 -7.94 -15.87
CA ALA A 106 15.23 -6.51 -15.95
C ALA A 106 16.34 -5.60 -15.39
N HIS A 107 17.11 -6.08 -14.42
CA HIS A 107 18.18 -5.33 -13.73
C HIS A 107 19.50 -6.13 -13.69
N PRO A 108 20.15 -6.39 -14.84
CA PRO A 108 21.31 -7.29 -14.93
C PRO A 108 22.55 -6.80 -14.18
N GLN A 109 22.61 -5.50 -13.86
CA GLN A 109 23.69 -4.85 -13.13
C GLN A 109 23.37 -4.62 -11.64
N ALA A 110 22.20 -5.05 -11.17
CA ALA A 110 21.85 -4.93 -9.75
C ALA A 110 22.76 -5.83 -8.91
N SER A 111 23.29 -5.27 -7.80
CA SER A 111 24.00 -6.06 -6.79
C SER A 111 23.04 -7.05 -6.11
N ALA A 112 23.57 -8.03 -5.39
CA ALA A 112 22.72 -8.99 -4.66
C ALA A 112 21.80 -8.32 -3.63
N PRO A 113 22.24 -7.31 -2.83
CA PRO A 113 21.35 -6.59 -1.93
C PRO A 113 20.19 -5.87 -2.67
N VAL A 114 20.46 -5.24 -3.82
CA VAL A 114 19.42 -4.57 -4.62
C VAL A 114 18.46 -5.59 -5.22
N THR A 115 18.98 -6.71 -5.76
CA THR A 115 18.18 -7.82 -6.28
C THR A 115 17.25 -8.38 -5.20
N LEU A 116 17.76 -8.57 -3.98
CA LEU A 116 16.99 -9.00 -2.83
C LEU A 116 15.87 -8.00 -2.49
N LEU A 117 16.18 -6.70 -2.46
CA LEU A 117 15.19 -5.66 -2.19
C LEU A 117 14.06 -5.67 -3.22
N HIS A 118 14.38 -5.74 -4.52
CA HIS A 118 13.39 -5.87 -5.60
C HIS A 118 12.54 -7.13 -5.44
N LEU A 119 13.16 -8.25 -5.06
CA LEU A 119 12.45 -9.52 -4.87
C LEU A 119 11.49 -9.43 -3.67
N MET A 120 11.94 -8.86 -2.55
CA MET A 120 11.09 -8.60 -1.39
C MET A 120 9.93 -7.66 -1.76
N ALA A 121 10.20 -6.58 -2.50
CA ALA A 121 9.18 -5.66 -2.97
C ALA A 121 8.09 -6.41 -3.75
N ARG A 122 8.52 -7.27 -4.67
CA ARG A 122 7.62 -8.07 -5.49
C ARG A 122 6.82 -9.08 -4.70
N MET A 123 7.47 -9.84 -3.82
CA MET A 123 6.82 -10.84 -2.96
C MET A 123 5.70 -10.21 -2.13
N ASN A 124 5.95 -9.04 -1.53
CA ASN A 124 4.95 -8.37 -0.71
C ASN A 124 3.81 -7.75 -1.52
N ASP A 125 4.11 -7.15 -2.68
CA ASP A 125 3.09 -6.58 -3.54
C ASP A 125 2.14 -7.65 -4.10
N GLU A 126 2.71 -8.78 -4.54
CA GLU A 126 1.93 -9.92 -5.02
C GLU A 126 1.08 -10.53 -3.90
N LEU A 127 1.61 -10.61 -2.68
CA LEU A 127 0.86 -11.08 -1.51
C LEU A 127 -0.32 -10.17 -1.18
N VAL A 128 -0.13 -8.85 -1.24
CA VAL A 128 -1.21 -7.87 -1.07
C VAL A 128 -2.25 -8.01 -2.18
N ALA A 129 -1.83 -8.16 -3.44
CA ALA A 129 -2.72 -8.41 -4.57
C ALA A 129 -3.59 -9.66 -4.35
N TRP A 130 -3.00 -10.75 -3.84
CA TRP A 130 -3.74 -11.96 -3.49
C TRP A 130 -4.76 -11.72 -2.37
N LEU A 131 -4.40 -10.98 -1.32
CA LEU A 131 -5.28 -10.67 -0.19
C LEU A 131 -6.54 -9.89 -0.60
N VAL A 132 -6.40 -8.92 -1.51
CA VAL A 132 -7.51 -8.04 -1.93
C VAL A 132 -8.37 -8.64 -3.05
N SER A 133 -7.78 -9.50 -3.88
CA SER A 133 -8.32 -10.81 -4.18
C SER A 133 -9.84 -11.07 -4.10
N SER A 134 -10.65 -10.85 -5.14
CA SER A 134 -12.06 -11.28 -5.09
C SER A 134 -12.19 -12.82 -5.24
N PRO A 135 -13.01 -13.49 -4.40
CA PRO A 135 -13.41 -14.88 -4.59
C PRO A 135 -14.55 -15.05 -5.60
N GLY A 136 -15.15 -13.94 -6.07
CA GLY A 136 -16.41 -13.92 -6.85
C GLY A 136 -17.59 -13.42 -6.01
N ALA A 137 -18.56 -12.78 -6.69
CA ALA A 137 -19.65 -12.02 -6.07
C ALA A 137 -20.49 -12.81 -5.05
N GLU A 138 -20.80 -14.08 -5.34
CA GLU A 138 -21.58 -14.95 -4.44
C GLU A 138 -20.90 -15.11 -3.08
N ARG A 139 -19.59 -15.33 -3.07
CA ARG A 139 -18.82 -15.52 -1.85
C ARG A 139 -18.56 -14.23 -1.10
N GLU A 140 -18.48 -13.10 -1.81
CA GLU A 140 -18.31 -11.80 -1.16
C GLU A 140 -19.48 -11.41 -0.27
N ALA A 141 -20.70 -11.80 -0.62
CA ALA A 141 -21.86 -11.59 0.24
C ALA A 141 -21.74 -12.34 1.58
N THR A 142 -21.27 -13.59 1.53
CA THR A 142 -21.02 -14.40 2.73
C THR A 142 -19.84 -13.86 3.54
N GLU A 143 -18.71 -13.56 2.90
CA GLU A 143 -17.53 -12.98 3.57
C GLU A 143 -17.87 -11.63 4.22
N TRP A 144 -18.68 -10.78 3.57
CA TRP A 144 -19.09 -9.49 4.12
C TRP A 144 -19.92 -9.63 5.40
N ARG A 145 -20.80 -10.64 5.46
CA ARG A 145 -21.60 -10.92 6.67
C ARG A 145 -20.70 -11.30 7.85
N LEU A 146 -19.66 -12.10 7.58
CA LEU A 146 -18.69 -12.51 8.59
C LEU A 146 -17.77 -11.36 9.02
N ALA A 147 -17.35 -10.53 8.06
CA ALA A 147 -16.55 -9.34 8.32
C ALA A 147 -17.26 -8.33 9.22
N GLN A 148 -18.59 -8.33 9.29
CA GLN A 148 -19.37 -7.49 10.21
C GLN A 148 -19.49 -8.06 11.63
N HIS A 149 -19.08 -9.30 11.87
CA HIS A 149 -19.25 -9.92 13.19
C HIS A 149 -18.38 -9.21 14.24
N PRO A 150 -18.92 -8.83 15.42
CA PRO A 150 -18.16 -8.06 16.43
C PRO A 150 -16.89 -8.75 16.94
N GLY A 151 -16.87 -10.09 16.90
CA GLY A 151 -15.71 -10.88 17.29
C GLY A 151 -14.61 -10.98 16.23
N TYR A 152 -14.87 -10.61 14.97
CA TYR A 152 -13.96 -10.83 13.86
C TYR A 152 -12.65 -10.08 14.03
N CYS A 153 -12.67 -8.77 14.32
CA CYS A 153 -11.46 -7.97 14.47
C CYS A 153 -10.56 -8.42 15.63
N ARG A 154 -11.16 -8.89 16.73
CA ARG A 154 -10.41 -9.47 17.86
C ARG A 154 -9.72 -10.78 17.45
N LEU A 155 -10.47 -11.67 16.81
CA LEU A 155 -9.94 -12.96 16.36
C LEU A 155 -8.81 -12.76 15.34
N ARG A 156 -9.04 -11.90 14.35
CA ARG A 156 -8.04 -11.50 13.37
C ARG A 156 -6.79 -10.94 14.01
N SER A 157 -6.92 -9.99 14.94
CA SER A 157 -5.77 -9.43 15.65
C SER A 157 -4.96 -10.50 16.37
N LYS A 158 -5.63 -11.44 17.05
CA LYS A 158 -4.97 -12.55 17.77
C LYS A 158 -4.18 -13.48 16.85
N LEU A 159 -4.66 -13.71 15.63
CA LEU A 159 -3.93 -14.52 14.64
C LEU A 159 -2.64 -13.86 14.17
N HIS A 160 -2.54 -12.54 14.32
CA HIS A 160 -1.39 -11.76 13.91
C HIS A 160 -0.46 -11.36 15.07
N GLU A 161 -0.70 -11.84 16.29
CA GLU A 161 0.13 -11.53 17.48
C GLU A 161 1.56 -12.10 17.34
N ASP A 162 1.70 -13.33 16.83
CA ASP A 162 2.97 -14.04 16.75
C ASP A 162 3.60 -14.05 15.33
N GLY A 163 2.97 -13.39 14.35
CA GLY A 163 3.46 -13.37 12.98
C GLY A 163 2.39 -13.13 11.92
N TRP A 164 2.78 -13.26 10.66
CA TRP A 164 1.88 -13.07 9.52
C TRP A 164 1.18 -14.36 9.16
N ALA A 165 0.06 -14.65 9.81
CA ALA A 165 -0.80 -15.76 9.43
C ALA A 165 -1.85 -15.32 8.39
N LEU A 166 -1.41 -14.86 7.21
CA LEU A 166 -2.33 -14.27 6.22
C LEU A 166 -3.33 -15.28 5.65
N LEU A 167 -2.90 -16.55 5.52
CA LEU A 167 -3.82 -17.64 5.21
C LEU A 167 -4.86 -17.81 6.31
N ALA A 168 -4.48 -17.66 7.59
CA ALA A 168 -5.41 -17.80 8.70
C ALA A 168 -6.57 -16.79 8.64
N ASP A 169 -6.30 -15.55 8.22
CA ASP A 169 -7.35 -14.53 8.01
C ASP A 169 -8.35 -14.96 6.92
N ARG A 170 -7.86 -15.59 5.83
CA ARG A 170 -8.72 -16.16 4.79
C ARG A 170 -9.51 -17.37 5.30
N LEU A 171 -8.90 -18.21 6.12
CA LEU A 171 -9.56 -19.38 6.71
C LEU A 171 -10.69 -18.99 7.66
N LEU A 172 -10.61 -17.84 8.34
CA LEU A 172 -11.70 -17.33 9.18
C LEU A 172 -13.03 -17.22 8.42
N PHE A 173 -12.97 -16.89 7.13
CA PHE A 173 -14.16 -16.82 6.27
C PHE A 173 -14.71 -18.20 5.87
N LEU A 174 -13.94 -19.27 6.04
CA LEU A 174 -14.32 -20.63 5.62
C LEU A 174 -14.86 -21.46 6.77
N MET A 175 -14.39 -21.19 7.99
CA MET A 175 -14.77 -21.90 9.20
C MET A 175 -16.29 -22.05 9.41
N PRO A 176 -17.13 -21.01 9.20
CA PRO A 176 -18.56 -21.14 9.40
C PRO A 176 -19.28 -21.92 8.29
N LEU A 177 -18.62 -22.17 7.15
CA LEU A 177 -19.20 -22.89 6.01
C LEU A 177 -19.22 -24.39 6.30
N GLN A 178 -20.23 -25.10 5.81
CA GLN A 178 -20.40 -26.54 6.01
C GLN A 178 -20.71 -27.27 4.70
N GLY A 179 -20.45 -28.59 4.67
CA GLY A 179 -20.79 -29.46 3.55
C GLY A 179 -20.24 -28.95 2.20
N SER A 180 -21.10 -28.96 1.17
CA SER A 180 -20.74 -28.56 -0.19
C SER A 180 -20.33 -27.08 -0.32
N GLU A 181 -20.83 -26.20 0.56
CA GLU A 181 -20.43 -24.78 0.57
C GLU A 181 -18.96 -24.62 0.97
N ARG A 182 -18.51 -25.38 1.97
CA ARG A 182 -17.10 -25.42 2.39
C ARG A 182 -16.22 -25.94 1.26
N ASP A 183 -16.63 -27.01 0.59
CA ASP A 183 -15.87 -27.60 -0.51
C ASP A 183 -15.74 -26.64 -1.70
N ALA A 184 -16.83 -25.99 -2.09
CA ALA A 184 -16.83 -24.97 -3.13
C ALA A 184 -15.93 -23.78 -2.76
N ALA A 185 -15.96 -23.35 -1.50
CA ALA A 185 -15.12 -22.26 -1.01
C ALA A 185 -13.62 -22.62 -1.03
N ILE A 186 -13.25 -23.84 -0.64
CA ILE A 186 -11.85 -24.30 -0.71
C ILE A 186 -11.41 -24.41 -2.17
N ALA A 187 -12.25 -24.95 -3.06
CA ALA A 187 -11.95 -25.02 -4.49
C ALA A 187 -11.74 -23.63 -5.11
N ALA A 188 -12.59 -22.65 -4.76
CA ALA A 188 -12.45 -21.27 -5.23
C ALA A 188 -11.19 -20.57 -4.67
N GLU A 189 -10.74 -20.93 -3.46
CA GLU A 189 -9.46 -20.43 -2.93
C GLU A 189 -8.29 -21.00 -3.74
N ARG A 190 -8.30 -22.29 -4.08
CA ARG A 190 -7.30 -22.90 -4.98
C ARG A 190 -7.26 -22.24 -6.36
N GLN A 191 -8.42 -21.99 -6.96
CA GLN A 191 -8.49 -21.32 -8.27
C GLN A 191 -7.92 -19.90 -8.22
N ARG A 192 -8.16 -19.16 -7.13
CA ARG A 192 -7.55 -17.85 -6.92
C ARG A 192 -6.03 -17.93 -6.88
N TRP A 193 -5.48 -18.90 -6.14
CA TRP A 193 -4.03 -19.12 -6.10
C TRP A 193 -3.46 -19.42 -7.47
N GLN A 194 -4.13 -20.27 -8.25
CA GLN A 194 -3.70 -20.56 -9.62
C GLN A 194 -3.67 -19.30 -10.50
N ARG A 195 -4.69 -18.42 -10.41
CA ARG A 195 -4.72 -17.13 -11.14
C ARG A 195 -3.61 -16.18 -10.69
N TRP A 196 -3.33 -16.13 -9.39
CA TRP A 196 -2.21 -15.35 -8.85
C TRP A 196 -0.87 -15.78 -9.45
N LEU A 197 -0.62 -17.09 -9.50
CA LEU A 197 0.64 -17.63 -10.00
C LEU A 197 0.81 -17.47 -11.50
N SER A 198 -0.27 -17.58 -12.27
CA SER A 198 -0.21 -17.33 -13.72
C SER A 198 -0.03 -15.85 -14.06
N GLY A 199 -0.01 -14.96 -13.04
CA GLY A 199 0.02 -13.51 -13.23
C GLY A 199 -1.28 -12.97 -13.85
N SER A 200 -2.35 -13.76 -13.79
CA SER A 200 -3.66 -13.46 -14.38
C SER A 200 -4.62 -12.85 -13.36
N LEU A 201 -4.16 -12.47 -12.16
CA LEU A 201 -4.97 -11.57 -11.34
C LEU A 201 -5.16 -10.25 -12.09
N PRO A 202 -6.38 -9.71 -12.12
CA PRO A 202 -6.61 -8.39 -12.67
C PRO A 202 -5.68 -7.39 -12.00
N ALA A 203 -5.19 -6.41 -12.78
CA ALA A 203 -4.55 -5.23 -12.22
C ALA A 203 -5.51 -4.64 -11.18
N THR A 204 -5.15 -4.79 -9.92
CA THR A 204 -5.97 -4.31 -8.83
C THR A 204 -5.34 -3.01 -8.38
N SER A 205 -6.15 -1.97 -8.22
CA SER A 205 -5.76 -0.72 -7.56
C SER A 205 -6.63 -0.53 -6.32
N SER A 206 -6.06 0.09 -5.28
CA SER A 206 -6.86 0.48 -4.13
C SER A 206 -8.00 1.40 -4.58
N PRO A 207 -9.23 1.21 -4.05
CA PRO A 207 -10.28 2.18 -4.16
C PRO A 207 -9.76 3.59 -3.84
N MET A 208 -10.22 4.55 -4.63
CA MET A 208 -9.98 5.97 -4.42
C MET A 208 -11.31 6.62 -4.04
N PRO A 209 -11.42 7.29 -2.88
CA PRO A 209 -10.35 7.50 -1.88
C PRO A 209 -10.00 6.22 -1.09
N SER A 210 -8.82 6.19 -0.45
CA SER A 210 -8.41 5.04 0.38
C SER A 210 -9.44 4.76 1.48
N PRO A 211 -9.97 3.53 1.60
CA PRO A 211 -11.02 3.23 2.58
C PRO A 211 -10.57 3.46 4.03
N GLN A 212 -9.32 3.11 4.33
CA GLN A 212 -8.77 3.30 5.67
C GLN A 212 -8.69 4.78 6.04
N LEU A 213 -8.21 5.59 5.11
CA LEU A 213 -8.19 7.03 5.30
C LEU A 213 -9.60 7.59 5.51
N GLN A 214 -10.56 7.19 4.66
CA GLN A 214 -11.93 7.68 4.80
C GLN A 214 -12.50 7.37 6.18
N ALA A 215 -12.19 6.19 6.72
CA ALA A 215 -12.57 5.81 8.08
C ALA A 215 -11.88 6.69 9.15
N PHE A 216 -10.60 7.04 8.98
CA PHE A 216 -9.91 7.99 9.85
C PHE A 216 -10.47 9.41 9.76
N GLN A 217 -10.70 9.94 8.56
CA GLN A 217 -11.30 11.26 8.37
C GLN A 217 -12.71 11.32 8.96
N ALA A 218 -13.48 10.25 8.83
CA ALA A 218 -14.76 10.10 9.49
C ALA A 218 -14.62 10.24 11.01
N ALA A 219 -13.64 9.56 11.63
CA ALA A 219 -13.40 9.70 13.06
C ALA A 219 -12.95 11.11 13.48
N GLU A 220 -12.09 11.76 12.69
CA GLU A 220 -11.65 13.14 12.95
C GLU A 220 -12.82 14.13 12.89
N ARG A 221 -13.71 13.99 11.91
CA ARG A 221 -14.95 14.78 11.82
C ARG A 221 -15.83 14.57 13.05
N GLN A 222 -15.95 13.32 13.51
CA GLN A 222 -16.70 13.02 14.73
C GLN A 222 -16.08 13.69 15.97
N ARG A 223 -14.74 13.76 16.07
CA ARG A 223 -14.06 14.48 17.15
C ARG A 223 -14.33 15.99 17.11
N ALA A 224 -14.58 16.54 15.92
CA ALA A 224 -14.95 17.94 15.72
C ALA A 224 -16.47 18.18 15.84
N ASP A 225 -17.22 17.23 16.42
CA ASP A 225 -18.69 17.26 16.54
C ASP A 225 -19.44 17.41 15.21
N GLU A 226 -18.79 17.04 14.09
CA GLU A 226 -19.43 17.02 12.78
C GLU A 226 -20.25 15.73 12.58
N PRO A 227 -21.37 15.79 11.84
CA PRO A 227 -22.20 14.61 11.58
C PRO A 227 -21.50 13.63 10.62
N VAL A 228 -21.32 12.38 11.04
CA VAL A 228 -20.59 11.35 10.27
C VAL A 228 -21.39 10.07 9.99
N GLY A 229 -22.62 9.99 10.50
CA GLY A 229 -23.49 8.82 10.34
C GLY A 229 -24.43 8.65 11.52
N THR A 230 -25.24 7.59 11.48
CA THR A 230 -26.25 7.29 12.51
C THR A 230 -25.76 6.28 13.54
N ARG A 231 -24.75 5.46 13.22
CA ARG A 231 -24.22 4.44 14.13
C ARG A 231 -23.05 4.98 14.94
N ALA A 232 -23.22 4.99 16.25
CA ALA A 232 -22.15 5.34 17.18
C ALA A 232 -21.02 4.30 17.18
N MET A 233 -19.80 4.75 17.44
CA MET A 233 -18.69 3.85 17.78
C MET A 233 -18.99 3.11 19.08
N THR A 234 -18.44 1.91 19.25
CA THR A 234 -18.46 1.24 20.55
C THR A 234 -17.66 2.04 21.58
N PRO A 235 -17.94 1.92 22.90
CA PRO A 235 -17.18 2.65 23.92
C PRO A 235 -15.67 2.36 23.87
N TRP A 236 -15.30 1.13 23.54
CA TRP A 236 -13.89 0.75 23.35
C TRP A 236 -13.29 1.46 22.14
N LEU A 237 -13.94 1.39 20.97
CA LEU A 237 -13.42 2.02 19.75
C LEU A 237 -13.33 3.55 19.89
N SER A 238 -14.36 4.17 20.45
CA SER A 238 -14.38 5.61 20.75
C SER A 238 -13.20 6.00 21.64
N ARG A 239 -12.91 5.23 22.71
CA ARG A 239 -11.75 5.49 23.57
C ARG A 239 -10.43 5.38 22.80
N GLN A 240 -10.29 4.39 21.91
CA GLN A 240 -9.06 4.20 21.14
C GLN A 240 -8.84 5.28 20.08
N VAL A 241 -9.90 5.75 19.43
CA VAL A 241 -9.80 6.64 18.27
C VAL A 241 -10.02 8.11 18.64
N LEU A 242 -10.87 8.42 19.60
CA LEU A 242 -11.25 9.79 19.98
C LEU A 242 -10.58 10.29 21.28
N GLY A 243 -9.87 9.44 22.02
CA GLY A 243 -9.21 9.82 23.29
C GLY A 243 -8.10 10.88 23.16
N GLU A 244 -7.68 11.46 24.29
CA GLU A 244 -6.75 12.61 24.40
C GLU A 244 -5.37 12.43 23.74
N ARG A 245 -4.95 11.17 23.53
CA ARG A 245 -3.78 10.81 22.75
C ARG A 245 -4.18 9.68 21.81
N PRO A 246 -4.70 9.96 20.61
CA PRO A 246 -4.88 8.90 19.64
C PRO A 246 -3.50 8.25 19.44
N PRO A 247 -3.37 6.93 19.55
CA PRO A 247 -2.11 6.28 19.22
C PRO A 247 -1.79 6.67 17.78
N VAL A 248 -0.70 7.43 17.63
CA VAL A 248 0.04 7.75 16.40
C VAL A 248 -0.27 6.69 15.32
N PRO A 249 -0.68 7.09 14.10
CA PRO A 249 -1.97 6.88 13.44
C PRO A 249 -2.59 5.45 13.42
N TYR A 250 -2.21 4.55 14.32
CA TYR A 250 -2.35 3.10 14.17
C TYR A 250 -2.61 2.45 15.53
N GLY A 251 -3.88 2.26 15.90
CA GLY A 251 -4.26 1.53 17.12
C GLY A 251 -4.01 0.01 17.06
N GLY A 252 -3.10 -0.46 16.19
CA GLY A 252 -2.91 -1.87 15.86
C GLY A 252 -4.04 -2.45 15.00
N LEU A 253 -3.84 -3.68 14.51
CA LEU A 253 -4.75 -4.36 13.57
C LEU A 253 -6.20 -4.44 14.08
N MET A 254 -6.38 -4.61 15.40
CA MET A 254 -7.71 -4.64 16.01
C MET A 254 -8.46 -3.31 15.85
N VAL A 255 -7.80 -2.18 16.12
CA VAL A 255 -8.44 -0.85 16.01
C VAL A 255 -8.68 -0.49 14.56
N GLU A 256 -7.73 -0.77 13.66
CA GLU A 256 -7.91 -0.52 12.22
C GLU A 256 -9.10 -1.32 11.66
N CYS A 257 -9.19 -2.61 12.01
CA CYS A 257 -10.32 -3.45 11.62
C CYS A 257 -11.65 -2.93 12.21
N ALA A 258 -11.70 -2.60 13.51
CA ALA A 258 -12.92 -2.14 14.16
C ALA A 258 -13.39 -0.77 13.64
N LEU A 259 -12.43 0.13 13.34
CA LEU A 259 -12.72 1.41 12.71
C LEU A 259 -13.31 1.22 11.30
N MET A 260 -12.75 0.30 10.52
CA MET A 260 -13.30 -0.06 9.20
C MET A 260 -14.69 -0.68 9.29
N GLN A 261 -14.94 -1.56 10.26
CA GLN A 261 -16.28 -2.11 10.51
C GLN A 261 -17.28 -0.98 10.83
N TRP A 262 -16.92 -0.06 11.73
CA TRP A 262 -17.78 1.07 12.08
C TRP A 262 -18.04 2.00 10.90
N TRP A 263 -17.02 2.34 10.13
CA TRP A 263 -17.14 3.22 8.98
C TRP A 263 -18.04 2.59 7.90
N LEU A 264 -17.79 1.35 7.50
CA LEU A 264 -18.63 0.65 6.51
C LEU A 264 -20.06 0.43 7.02
N ALA A 265 -20.25 0.23 8.33
CA ALA A 265 -21.58 0.12 8.90
C ALA A 265 -22.42 1.41 8.70
N ASN A 266 -21.78 2.58 8.55
CA ASN A 266 -22.44 3.84 8.21
C ASN A 266 -22.51 4.07 6.69
N GLU A 267 -21.46 3.72 5.95
CA GLU A 267 -21.36 3.98 4.52
C GLU A 267 -22.25 3.08 3.66
N VAL A 268 -22.34 1.79 3.98
CA VAL A 268 -23.15 0.83 3.22
C VAL A 268 -24.61 1.30 3.05
N PRO A 269 -25.35 1.66 4.12
CA PRO A 269 -26.71 2.16 3.96
C PRO A 269 -26.76 3.57 3.33
N ARG A 270 -25.77 4.43 3.60
CA ARG A 270 -25.74 5.81 3.10
C ARG A 270 -25.51 5.90 1.59
N ALA A 271 -24.61 5.09 1.07
CA ALA A 271 -24.20 5.08 -0.34
C ALA A 271 -24.84 3.92 -1.14
N GLY A 272 -25.66 3.07 -0.52
CA GLY A 272 -26.30 1.93 -1.18
C GLY A 272 -25.30 0.90 -1.70
N LEU A 273 -24.22 0.63 -0.94
CA LEU A 273 -23.16 -0.27 -1.40
C LEU A 273 -23.63 -1.72 -1.42
N SER A 274 -23.30 -2.44 -2.50
CA SER A 274 -23.47 -3.89 -2.55
C SER A 274 -22.52 -4.61 -1.57
N PRO A 275 -22.82 -5.85 -1.15
CA PRO A 275 -21.89 -6.64 -0.33
C PRO A 275 -20.51 -6.80 -0.95
N GLU A 276 -20.43 -6.94 -2.28
CA GLU A 276 -19.18 -6.99 -3.04
C GLU A 276 -18.38 -5.69 -2.89
N ALA A 277 -19.02 -4.54 -3.12
CA ALA A 277 -18.38 -3.24 -2.96
C ALA A 277 -17.91 -3.03 -1.51
N ALA A 278 -18.75 -3.38 -0.53
CA ALA A 278 -18.41 -3.28 0.89
C ALA A 278 -17.23 -4.19 1.27
N MET A 279 -17.22 -5.45 0.81
CA MET A 279 -16.14 -6.38 1.10
C MET A 279 -14.83 -5.95 0.44
N ARG A 280 -14.89 -5.41 -0.79
CA ARG A 280 -13.70 -4.83 -1.44
C ARG A 280 -13.13 -3.69 -0.60
N LEU A 281 -13.96 -2.74 -0.18
CA LEU A 281 -13.51 -1.64 0.70
C LEU A 281 -12.97 -2.16 2.02
N PHE A 282 -13.58 -3.19 2.61
CA PHE A 282 -13.12 -3.81 3.85
C PHE A 282 -11.73 -4.44 3.68
N ARG A 283 -11.50 -5.24 2.64
CA ARG A 283 -10.18 -5.85 2.38
C ARG A 283 -9.11 -4.78 2.25
N PHE A 284 -9.34 -3.77 1.42
CA PHE A 284 -8.39 -2.67 1.22
C PHE A 284 -8.17 -1.82 2.47
N GLY A 285 -9.23 -1.51 3.22
CA GLY A 285 -9.13 -0.68 4.42
C GLY A 285 -8.52 -1.40 5.61
N THR A 286 -8.47 -2.72 5.56
CA THR A 286 -7.89 -3.56 6.62
C THR A 286 -6.63 -4.28 6.17
N LEU A 287 -6.07 -3.96 5.01
CA LEU A 287 -4.73 -4.44 4.65
C LEU A 287 -3.75 -4.04 5.76
N PRO A 288 -2.91 -4.97 6.23
CA PRO A 288 -1.92 -4.63 7.23
C PRO A 288 -0.98 -3.55 6.71
N ALA A 289 -0.65 -2.57 7.56
CA ALA A 289 0.33 -1.55 7.17
C ALA A 289 1.68 -2.19 6.79
N ASN A 290 2.29 -1.67 5.74
CA ASN A 290 3.48 -2.28 5.13
C ASN A 290 4.72 -2.32 6.02
N GLU A 291 4.85 -1.39 6.96
CA GLU A 291 5.87 -1.41 8.02
C GLU A 291 5.81 -2.67 8.89
N ASN A 292 4.68 -3.39 8.82
CA ASN A 292 4.45 -4.64 9.49
C ASN A 292 4.69 -5.82 8.52
N LEU A 293 4.25 -5.75 7.25
CA LEU A 293 4.38 -6.82 6.24
C LEU A 293 5.80 -7.03 5.70
N LEU A 294 6.52 -5.94 5.50
CA LEU A 294 7.87 -5.96 4.93
C LEU A 294 8.81 -6.45 6.04
N LEU A 295 9.09 -7.76 6.04
CA LEU A 295 9.94 -8.54 6.95
C LEU A 295 11.22 -7.81 7.39
N MET A 296 11.10 -6.86 8.31
CA MET A 296 12.16 -5.90 8.60
C MET A 296 12.36 -5.79 10.11
N ALA A 297 13.65 -5.84 10.48
CA ALA A 297 14.12 -5.67 11.84
C ALA A 297 13.51 -4.43 12.51
N GLY A 298 13.33 -4.52 13.84
CA GLY A 298 12.62 -3.54 14.65
C GLY A 298 13.11 -2.08 14.50
N GLU A 299 14.32 -1.84 14.02
CA GLU A 299 14.86 -0.50 13.78
C GLU A 299 14.13 0.27 12.66
N VAL A 300 13.71 -0.39 11.56
CA VAL A 300 12.97 0.29 10.50
C VAL A 300 11.55 0.59 10.95
N ARG A 301 10.94 -0.30 11.73
CA ARG A 301 9.66 -0.07 12.40
C ARG A 301 9.76 1.09 13.40
N GLN A 302 10.88 1.23 14.12
CA GLN A 302 11.10 2.37 15.02
C GLN A 302 11.37 3.69 14.29
N ARG A 303 12.11 3.68 13.18
CA ARG A 303 12.36 4.89 12.37
C ARG A 303 11.13 5.35 11.60
N ALA A 304 10.33 4.44 11.04
CA ALA A 304 9.06 4.78 10.39
C ALA A 304 8.08 5.45 11.36
N ARG A 305 8.04 5.00 12.62
CA ARG A 305 7.27 5.64 13.70
C ARG A 305 7.81 7.03 14.11
N ARG A 306 9.06 7.35 13.81
CA ARG A 306 9.75 8.61 14.17
C ARG A 306 9.87 9.59 13.01
N ALA A 307 9.66 9.16 11.77
CA ALA A 307 9.68 10.05 10.62
C ALA A 307 8.63 11.16 10.84
N ALA A 308 9.04 12.41 10.62
CA ALA A 308 8.13 13.52 10.76
C ALA A 308 7.00 13.36 9.72
N ALA A 309 5.83 13.90 10.05
CA ALA A 309 4.66 13.97 9.17
C ALA A 309 4.94 14.64 7.79
N GLU A 310 6.10 15.28 7.63
CA GLU A 310 6.48 16.07 6.46
C GLU A 310 7.49 15.35 5.54
N ASP A 311 8.06 14.22 5.97
CA ASP A 311 9.18 13.55 5.30
C ASP A 311 8.74 12.40 4.40
N TYR A 312 9.60 12.06 3.43
CA TYR A 312 9.46 10.87 2.60
C TYR A 312 9.34 9.61 3.47
N PRO A 313 8.34 8.73 3.30
CA PRO A 313 8.20 7.55 4.15
C PRO A 313 9.44 6.65 4.06
N PRO A 314 10.16 6.36 5.16
CA PRO A 314 11.43 5.63 5.10
C PRO A 314 11.31 4.26 4.44
N ILE A 315 10.17 3.59 4.61
CA ILE A 315 9.91 2.29 3.99
C ILE A 315 9.70 2.42 2.48
N ALA A 316 9.01 3.48 2.02
CA ALA A 316 8.84 3.74 0.60
C ALA A 316 10.16 4.17 -0.05
N GLN A 317 10.98 4.95 0.66
CA GLN A 317 12.32 5.33 0.21
C GLN A 317 13.22 4.11 0.02
N ARG A 318 13.22 3.18 0.98
CA ARG A 318 14.02 1.95 0.90
C ARG A 318 13.66 1.08 -0.29
N PHE A 319 12.38 0.99 -0.62
CA PHE A 319 11.92 0.25 -1.79
C PHE A 319 11.93 1.09 -3.07
N GLU A 320 12.52 2.28 -3.02
CA GLU A 320 12.68 3.15 -4.17
C GLU A 320 11.35 3.47 -4.87
N VAL A 321 10.27 3.56 -4.09
CA VAL A 321 9.00 4.04 -4.62
C VAL A 321 9.22 5.45 -5.12
N THR A 322 8.67 5.79 -6.28
CA THR A 322 8.69 7.15 -6.84
C THR A 322 7.38 7.44 -7.55
N GLY A 323 7.16 8.70 -7.93
CA GLY A 323 6.07 9.10 -8.80
C GLY A 323 5.26 10.28 -8.26
N ALA A 324 3.94 10.27 -8.49
CA ALA A 324 3.07 11.38 -8.14
C ALA A 324 1.77 10.92 -7.47
N THR A 325 1.25 11.76 -6.57
CA THR A 325 -0.10 11.64 -6.00
C THR A 325 -0.85 12.94 -6.22
N GLU A 326 -1.97 12.86 -6.92
CA GLU A 326 -2.87 13.99 -7.15
C GLU A 326 -3.98 13.98 -6.10
N VAL A 327 -4.22 15.14 -5.47
CA VAL A 327 -5.24 15.29 -4.43
C VAL A 327 -6.16 16.48 -4.69
N ALA A 328 -7.43 16.34 -4.31
CA ALA A 328 -8.32 17.47 -4.06
C ALA A 328 -8.24 17.84 -2.58
N VAL A 329 -8.02 19.12 -2.29
CA VAL A 329 -7.94 19.68 -0.94
C VAL A 329 -9.05 20.69 -0.75
N VAL A 330 -9.86 20.49 0.28
CA VAL A 330 -10.89 21.44 0.70
C VAL A 330 -10.32 22.32 1.80
N ILE A 331 -10.35 23.64 1.60
CA ILE A 331 -9.73 24.63 2.49
C ILE A 331 -10.80 25.62 2.96
N ASP A 332 -10.85 25.91 4.26
CA ASP A 332 -11.77 26.90 4.82
C ASP A 332 -11.29 28.35 4.62
N ALA A 333 -12.15 29.32 4.96
CA ALA A 333 -11.83 30.75 4.88
C ALA A 333 -10.58 31.17 5.67
N ALA A 334 -10.18 30.41 6.70
CA ALA A 334 -8.99 30.67 7.50
C ALA A 334 -7.71 30.10 6.86
N GLY A 335 -7.82 29.37 5.74
CA GLY A 335 -6.71 28.67 5.11
C GLY A 335 -6.43 27.30 5.73
N ARG A 336 -7.35 26.75 6.54
CA ARG A 336 -7.17 25.42 7.16
C ARG A 336 -7.73 24.33 6.26
N VAL A 337 -7.00 23.24 6.14
CA VAL A 337 -7.43 22.04 5.42
C VAL A 337 -8.58 21.38 6.19
N ARG A 338 -9.73 21.24 5.53
CA ARG A 338 -10.93 20.54 6.02
C ARG A 338 -11.01 19.12 5.53
N ASP A 339 -10.71 18.91 4.26
CA ASP A 339 -10.76 17.59 3.65
C ASP A 339 -9.64 17.44 2.61
N VAL A 340 -9.23 16.20 2.39
CA VAL A 340 -8.26 15.83 1.36
C VAL A 340 -8.72 14.51 0.75
N GLN A 341 -8.80 14.46 -0.56
CA GLN A 341 -9.17 13.28 -1.32
C GLN A 341 -8.09 12.96 -2.34
N ILE A 342 -7.65 11.71 -2.40
CA ILE A 342 -6.77 11.26 -3.49
C ILE A 342 -7.60 11.04 -4.74
N ILE A 343 -7.20 11.69 -5.83
CA ILE A 343 -7.81 11.62 -7.15
C ILE A 343 -7.11 10.56 -7.99
N ARG A 344 -5.78 10.52 -7.92
CA ARG A 344 -4.95 9.66 -8.74
C ARG A 344 -3.61 9.35 -8.07
N ARG A 345 -3.11 8.14 -8.33
CA ARG A 345 -1.75 7.71 -8.00
C ARG A 345 -1.05 7.30 -9.29
N THR A 346 0.14 7.85 -9.51
CA THR A 346 1.05 7.40 -10.55
C THR A 346 2.35 7.03 -9.84
N LEU A 347 2.32 5.90 -9.13
CA LEU A 347 3.44 5.40 -8.33
C LEU A 347 4.13 4.24 -9.04
N GLN A 348 5.45 4.17 -8.91
CA GLN A 348 6.29 3.13 -9.46
C GLN A 348 7.23 2.59 -8.39
N MET A 349 7.60 1.31 -8.49
CA MET A 349 8.51 0.64 -7.58
C MET A 349 9.35 -0.39 -8.36
N PRO A 350 10.69 -0.32 -8.29
CA PRO A 350 11.55 -1.32 -8.91
C PRO A 350 11.24 -2.75 -8.44
N GLY A 351 11.43 -3.73 -9.33
CA GLY A 351 11.10 -5.14 -9.08
C GLY A 351 9.63 -5.54 -9.33
N LEU A 352 8.73 -4.56 -9.53
CA LEU A 352 7.35 -4.85 -9.93
C LEU A 352 7.21 -5.12 -11.43
N ARG A 353 6.06 -5.69 -11.80
CA ARG A 353 5.67 -5.87 -13.20
C ARG A 353 5.46 -4.48 -13.82
N PRO A 354 5.81 -4.27 -15.10
CA PRO A 354 5.53 -3.00 -15.76
C PRO A 354 4.06 -2.62 -15.64
N GLY A 355 3.79 -1.36 -15.25
CA GLY A 355 2.42 -0.83 -15.11
C GLY A 355 1.69 -1.23 -13.83
N HIS A 356 2.30 -1.99 -12.92
CA HIS A 356 1.71 -2.26 -11.61
C HIS A 356 2.00 -1.12 -10.61
N VAL A 357 0.93 -0.64 -9.98
CA VAL A 357 1.02 0.29 -8.84
C VAL A 357 1.46 -0.51 -7.61
N PRO A 358 2.39 0.00 -6.77
CA PRO A 358 2.83 -0.68 -5.55
C PRO A 358 1.73 -0.71 -4.49
N LEU A 359 0.78 -1.63 -4.66
CA LEU A 359 -0.38 -1.86 -3.80
C LEU A 359 -0.01 -1.95 -2.33
N ALA A 360 1.10 -2.62 -2.02
CA ALA A 360 1.56 -2.76 -0.66
C ALA A 360 1.85 -1.38 -0.03
N LEU A 361 2.45 -0.45 -0.78
CA LEU A 361 2.86 0.86 -0.28
C LEU A 361 1.84 1.97 -0.53
N GLU A 362 0.75 1.75 -1.27
CA GLU A 362 -0.28 2.77 -1.54
C GLU A 362 -0.76 3.43 -0.25
N GLN A 363 -1.13 2.66 0.77
CA GLN A 363 -1.58 3.21 2.05
C GLN A 363 -0.51 4.06 2.74
N THR A 364 0.76 3.67 2.62
CA THR A 364 1.88 4.41 3.22
C THR A 364 2.06 5.75 2.52
N MET A 365 2.03 5.74 1.18
CA MET A 365 2.14 6.95 0.37
C MET A 365 0.95 7.88 0.57
N ASP A 366 -0.25 7.33 0.66
CA ASP A 366 -1.47 8.07 0.95
C ASP A 366 -1.35 8.85 2.27
N ARG A 367 -0.99 8.15 3.35
CA ARG A 367 -0.83 8.78 4.67
C ARG A 367 0.20 9.89 4.66
N ALA A 368 1.32 9.68 3.97
CA ALA A 368 2.35 10.69 3.78
C ALA A 368 1.86 11.89 2.97
N THR A 369 1.09 11.65 1.91
CA THR A 369 0.40 12.68 1.14
C THR A 369 -0.48 13.54 2.03
N PHE A 370 -1.32 12.93 2.88
CA PHE A 370 -2.20 13.68 3.77
C PHE A 370 -1.45 14.53 4.78
N ALA A 371 -0.44 13.95 5.39
CA ALA A 371 0.40 14.61 6.38
C ALA A 371 1.12 15.82 5.77
N ARG A 372 1.73 15.65 4.59
CA ARG A 372 2.35 16.72 3.82
C ARG A 372 1.37 17.82 3.43
N VAL A 373 0.20 17.46 2.90
CA VAL A 373 -0.85 18.44 2.53
C VAL A 373 -1.32 19.25 3.72
N ARG A 374 -1.49 18.64 4.91
CA ARG A 374 -1.90 19.36 6.12
C ARG A 374 -0.81 20.27 6.67
N ALA A 375 0.46 19.90 6.52
CA ALA A 375 1.60 20.71 6.94
C ALA A 375 1.89 21.89 5.99
N MET A 376 1.51 21.78 4.71
CA MET A 376 1.66 22.87 3.74
C MET A 376 0.91 24.13 4.19
N ARG A 377 1.56 25.28 4.02
CA ARG A 377 0.90 26.58 4.23
C ARG A 377 -0.04 26.88 3.06
N HIS A 378 -1.34 26.84 3.32
CA HIS A 378 -2.35 27.21 2.34
C HIS A 378 -2.70 28.69 2.45
N ALA A 379 -2.56 29.43 1.35
CA ALA A 379 -3.00 30.82 1.30
C ALA A 379 -4.52 30.92 1.52
N LYS A 380 -4.93 31.85 2.39
CA LYS A 380 -6.34 32.15 2.65
C LYS A 380 -7.08 32.35 1.33
N PRO A 381 -8.15 31.61 1.07
CA PRO A 381 -8.93 31.80 -0.14
C PRO A 381 -9.50 33.21 -0.20
N ASP A 382 -9.61 33.76 -1.42
CA ASP A 382 -10.45 34.93 -1.66
C ASP A 382 -11.89 34.59 -1.27
N ALA A 383 -12.54 35.48 -0.50
CA ALA A 383 -13.92 35.32 -0.06
C ALA A 383 -14.88 35.10 -1.23
N SER A 384 -14.59 35.70 -2.39
CA SER A 384 -15.40 35.54 -3.61
C SER A 384 -15.38 34.11 -4.19
N LYS A 385 -14.36 33.31 -3.84
CA LYS A 385 -14.17 31.93 -4.33
C LYS A 385 -14.71 30.88 -3.38
N LEU A 386 -15.15 31.28 -2.19
CA LEU A 386 -15.71 30.36 -1.21
C LEU A 386 -17.11 29.93 -1.64
N ARG A 387 -17.35 28.61 -1.67
CA ARG A 387 -18.67 28.00 -1.77
C ARG A 387 -18.96 27.30 -0.45
N GLN A 388 -20.05 27.68 0.21
CA GLN A 388 -20.40 27.14 1.53
C GLN A 388 -19.24 27.27 2.55
N GLY A 389 -18.48 28.37 2.48
CA GLY A 389 -17.37 28.64 3.40
C GLY A 389 -16.06 27.89 3.11
N VAL A 390 -15.98 27.14 2.01
CA VAL A 390 -14.77 26.40 1.60
C VAL A 390 -14.42 26.62 0.13
N VAL A 391 -13.17 26.31 -0.25
CA VAL A 391 -12.73 26.18 -1.64
C VAL A 391 -12.07 24.82 -1.85
N SER A 392 -12.29 24.19 -3.00
CA SER A 392 -11.55 22.99 -3.40
C SER A 392 -10.40 23.37 -4.35
N ARG A 393 -9.23 22.79 -4.14
CA ARG A 393 -8.04 22.95 -4.98
C ARG A 393 -7.46 21.58 -5.32
N GLN A 394 -6.91 21.45 -6.52
CA GLN A 394 -6.11 20.26 -6.87
C GLN A 394 -4.63 20.55 -6.64
N LEU A 395 -3.93 19.60 -6.04
CA LEU A 395 -2.49 19.63 -5.83
C LEU A 395 -1.88 18.33 -6.36
N GLU A 396 -0.70 18.43 -6.96
CA GLU A 396 0.13 17.28 -7.28
C GLU A 396 1.32 17.25 -6.31
N LEU A 397 1.53 16.11 -5.66
CA LEU A 397 2.70 15.87 -4.82
C LEU A 397 3.63 14.90 -5.53
N LEU A 398 4.86 15.35 -5.78
CA LEU A 398 5.93 14.54 -6.35
C LEU A 398 6.71 13.82 -5.25
N TRP A 399 7.01 12.56 -5.52
CA TRP A 399 7.75 11.62 -4.68
C TRP A 399 9.02 11.20 -5.40
N ASN A 400 10.14 11.85 -5.07
CA ASN A 400 11.46 11.57 -5.61
C ASN A 400 12.42 11.11 -4.49
N LEU A 401 13.41 10.30 -4.87
CA LEU A 401 14.50 9.88 -4.01
C LEU A 401 15.62 10.92 -4.21
N ASP A 402 15.63 11.97 -3.40
CA ASP A 402 16.67 13.02 -3.44
C ASP A 402 18.01 12.54 -2.86
#